data_AF-A0A8H6ZW29-F1
#
_entry.id   AF-A0A8H6ZW29-F1
#
_cell.length_a   1.000
_cell.length_b   1.000
_cell.length_c   1.000
_cell.angle_alpha   90.00
_cell.angle_beta   90.00
_cell.angle_gamma   90.00
#
_symmetry.space_group_name_H-M   'P 1'
#
loop_
_entity.id
_entity.type
_entity.pdbx_description
1 polymer ?
#
loop_
_entity_poly.entity_id
_entity_poly.type
_entity_poly.pdbx_seq_one_letter_code
_entity_poly.pdbx_strand_id
1 'polypeptide(L)'
;MIQLPVLSASGHQVLDRIFPPPPSDPPVTADVAKAWFLAYETARLYEHHTGGPFITHEDLCNSAVYAAQIIGTRTVQLDLVAALREALAPVEARLHADMQGLRAEMQGLRADMQGLRADMQQVREDLGKEVRCSRRLAAIARNSNSPSGAFESVPFANFDDPVTAPHNLPSLHSLDAVNGLEDEPLRAYVSGYYPGTEAANIARAQCINLVLTAIGAFKHTRV
;
A
#
# COMPACT_ATOMS: atom_id res chain seq x y z
N MET A 1 25.57 16.52 -41.16
CA MET A 1 26.39 17.18 -42.18
C MET A 1 25.70 17.00 -43.53
N ILE A 2 25.33 18.08 -44.21
CA ILE A 2 24.65 18.01 -45.51
C ILE A 2 25.69 17.64 -46.57
N GLN A 3 25.41 16.62 -47.37
CA GLN A 3 26.28 16.19 -48.46
C GLN A 3 25.98 16.97 -49.75
N LEU A 4 27.00 17.15 -50.59
CA LEU A 4 26.84 17.76 -51.91
C LEU A 4 25.92 16.89 -52.80
N PRO A 5 25.16 17.50 -53.74
CA PRO A 5 24.29 16.75 -54.63
C PRO A 5 25.14 15.92 -55.59
N VAL A 6 24.77 14.65 -55.76
CA VAL A 6 25.40 13.76 -56.74
C VAL A 6 24.79 14.05 -58.11
N LEU A 7 25.64 14.39 -59.08
CA LEU A 7 25.24 14.62 -60.46
C LEU A 7 25.85 13.56 -61.38
N SER A 8 25.16 13.26 -62.47
CA SER A 8 25.64 12.46 -63.58
C SER A 8 26.82 13.14 -64.27
N ALA A 9 27.59 12.38 -65.07
CA ALA A 9 28.70 12.95 -65.84
C ALA A 9 28.24 14.08 -66.77
N SER A 10 27.07 13.92 -67.39
CA SER A 10 26.46 14.95 -68.24
C SER A 10 25.99 16.15 -67.42
N GLY A 11 25.45 15.93 -66.22
CA GLY A 11 25.12 16.99 -65.27
C GLY A 11 26.34 17.84 -64.91
N HIS A 12 27.47 17.21 -64.59
CA HIS A 12 28.72 17.93 -64.34
C HIS A 12 29.19 18.72 -65.57
N GLN A 13 29.09 18.19 -66.79
CA GLN A 13 29.52 18.93 -67.99
C GLN A 13 28.89 20.32 -68.13
N VAL A 14 27.64 20.48 -67.70
CA VAL A 14 26.89 21.74 -67.86
C VAL A 14 26.72 22.55 -66.57
N LEU A 15 26.78 21.90 -65.40
CA LEU A 15 26.57 22.55 -64.09
C LEU A 15 27.88 22.81 -63.31
N ASP A 16 29.05 22.32 -63.75
CA ASP A 16 30.29 22.41 -62.96
C ASP A 16 30.65 23.83 -62.53
N ARG A 17 30.41 24.80 -63.42
CA ARG A 17 30.71 26.22 -63.17
C ARG A 17 29.93 26.82 -62.00
N ILE A 18 28.78 26.24 -61.69
CA ILE A 18 27.88 26.71 -60.63
C ILE A 18 27.77 25.68 -59.50
N PHE A 19 28.55 24.59 -59.57
CA PHE A 19 28.53 23.54 -58.57
C PHE A 19 29.05 24.09 -57.23
N PRO A 20 28.28 23.97 -56.13
CA PRO A 20 28.62 24.60 -54.87
C PRO A 20 29.80 23.88 -54.20
N PRO A 21 30.66 24.61 -53.45
CA PRO A 21 31.58 23.97 -52.51
C PRO A 21 30.79 23.35 -51.35
N PRO A 22 31.42 22.48 -50.53
CA PRO A 22 30.81 21.97 -49.30
C PRO A 22 30.22 23.12 -48.46
N PRO A 23 28.97 22.99 -47.97
CA PRO A 23 28.30 24.04 -47.23
C PRO A 23 28.96 24.26 -45.86
N SER A 24 28.78 25.46 -45.30
CA SER A 24 29.18 25.78 -43.93
C SER A 24 28.38 24.95 -42.91
N ASP A 25 28.91 24.76 -41.71
CA ASP A 25 28.21 24.09 -40.60
C ASP A 25 28.05 25.07 -39.41
N PRO A 26 26.87 25.67 -39.21
CA PRO A 26 25.63 25.52 -39.99
C PRO A 26 25.63 26.30 -41.32
N PRO A 27 24.79 25.95 -42.30
CA PRO A 27 24.74 26.63 -43.60
C PRO A 27 24.43 28.12 -43.48
N VAL A 28 25.23 28.97 -44.14
CA VAL A 28 25.03 30.42 -44.16
C VAL A 28 24.15 30.88 -45.33
N THR A 29 23.76 32.15 -45.38
CA THR A 29 22.94 32.72 -46.48
C THR A 29 23.48 32.39 -47.87
N ALA A 30 24.81 32.45 -48.02
CA ALA A 30 25.46 32.17 -49.29
C ALA A 30 25.32 30.71 -49.72
N ASP A 31 25.31 29.76 -48.78
CA ASP A 31 25.14 28.33 -49.08
C ASP A 31 23.73 28.06 -49.60
N VAL A 32 22.72 28.70 -48.98
CA VAL A 32 21.32 28.63 -49.41
C VAL A 32 21.14 29.21 -50.82
N ALA A 33 21.73 30.37 -51.09
CA ALA A 33 21.65 31.01 -52.41
C ALA A 33 22.27 30.14 -53.50
N LYS A 34 23.45 29.56 -53.25
CA LYS A 34 24.13 28.65 -54.20
C LYS A 34 23.32 27.37 -54.43
N ALA A 35 22.78 26.76 -53.36
CA ALA A 35 21.99 25.54 -53.46
C ALA A 35 20.69 25.76 -54.26
N TRP A 36 19.98 26.87 -54.00
CA TRP A 36 18.79 27.23 -54.76
C TRP A 36 19.10 27.54 -56.23
N PHE A 37 20.18 28.28 -56.48
CA PHE A 37 20.60 28.61 -57.85
C PHE A 37 20.97 27.35 -58.66
N LEU A 38 21.67 26.38 -58.04
CA LEU A 38 21.94 25.08 -58.67
C LEU A 38 20.65 24.34 -59.03
N ALA A 39 19.70 24.24 -58.10
CA ALA A 39 18.42 23.55 -58.34
C ALA A 39 17.61 24.25 -59.45
N TYR A 40 17.57 25.58 -59.46
CA TYR A 40 16.92 26.37 -60.50
C TYR A 40 17.54 26.12 -61.88
N GLU A 41 18.86 26.20 -62.00
CA GLU A 41 19.54 25.98 -63.29
C GLU A 41 19.41 24.53 -63.77
N THR A 42 19.44 23.56 -62.85
CA THR A 42 19.19 22.16 -63.18
C THR A 42 17.78 21.95 -63.74
N ALA A 43 16.76 22.58 -63.15
CA ALA A 43 15.38 22.55 -63.63
C ALA A 43 15.21 23.26 -64.99
N ARG A 44 15.81 24.46 -65.14
CA ARG A 44 15.77 25.23 -66.39
C ARG A 44 16.38 24.45 -67.55
N LEU A 45 17.55 23.84 -67.32
CA LEU A 45 18.19 22.99 -68.31
C LEU A 45 17.31 21.76 -68.58
N TYR A 46 16.79 21.09 -67.57
CA TYR A 46 15.89 19.96 -67.76
C TYR A 46 14.66 20.28 -68.64
N GLU A 47 14.10 21.49 -68.55
CA GLU A 47 12.91 21.93 -69.32
C GLU A 47 13.18 22.31 -70.79
N HIS A 48 14.32 22.97 -71.09
CA HIS A 48 14.53 23.66 -72.38
C HIS A 48 15.29 22.88 -73.48
N HIS A 49 15.54 21.58 -73.32
CA HIS A 49 16.39 20.85 -74.29
C HIS A 49 15.68 20.47 -75.60
N THR A 50 16.11 21.09 -76.70
CA THR A 50 15.87 20.68 -78.09
C THR A 50 17.08 19.92 -78.63
N GLY A 51 17.31 18.68 -78.15
CA GLY A 51 18.47 17.89 -78.60
C GLY A 51 18.84 16.61 -77.81
N GLY A 52 18.09 16.24 -76.77
CA GLY A 52 18.35 15.08 -75.91
C GLY A 52 18.80 15.47 -74.48
N PRO A 53 18.54 14.64 -73.45
CA PRO A 53 18.67 15.06 -72.06
C PRO A 53 20.13 15.03 -71.59
N PHE A 54 20.77 16.19 -71.45
CA PHE A 54 22.04 16.35 -70.74
C PHE A 54 21.87 16.33 -69.22
N ILE A 55 20.68 16.69 -68.74
CA ILE A 55 20.27 16.61 -67.33
C ILE A 55 19.31 15.43 -67.16
N THR A 56 19.62 14.54 -66.23
CA THR A 56 18.76 13.39 -65.90
C THR A 56 17.69 13.76 -64.87
N HIS A 57 16.66 12.92 -64.73
CA HIS A 57 15.70 13.05 -63.63
C HIS A 57 16.39 12.98 -62.25
N GLU A 58 17.47 12.22 -62.14
CA GLU A 58 18.25 12.06 -60.92
C GLU A 58 19.02 13.34 -60.59
N ASP A 59 19.61 14.01 -61.58
CA ASP A 59 20.24 15.33 -61.41
C ASP A 59 19.26 16.37 -60.88
N LEU A 60 18.06 16.40 -61.47
CA LEU A 60 16.97 17.29 -61.03
C LEU A 60 16.54 16.98 -59.59
N CYS A 61 16.35 15.70 -59.26
CA CYS A 61 15.94 15.27 -57.93
C CYS A 61 17.02 15.60 -56.89
N ASN A 62 18.29 15.25 -57.16
CA ASN A 62 19.39 15.43 -56.22
C ASN A 62 19.71 16.90 -55.96
N SER A 63 19.67 17.77 -56.98
CA SER A 63 19.85 19.22 -56.80
C SER A 63 18.70 19.86 -56.01
N ALA A 64 17.46 19.45 -56.25
CA ALA A 64 16.29 19.91 -55.50
C ALA A 64 16.32 19.43 -54.03
N VAL A 65 16.70 18.17 -53.79
CA VAL A 65 16.85 17.59 -52.44
C VAL A 65 17.95 18.32 -51.68
N TYR A 66 19.10 18.58 -52.31
CA TYR A 66 20.19 19.35 -51.69
C TYR A 66 19.73 20.76 -51.29
N ALA A 67 19.06 21.48 -52.20
CA ALA A 67 18.50 22.80 -51.89
C ALA A 67 17.49 22.75 -50.74
N ALA A 68 16.58 21.77 -50.74
CA ALA A 68 15.60 21.58 -49.68
C ALA A 68 16.25 21.25 -48.32
N GLN A 69 17.33 20.46 -48.29
CA GLN A 69 18.07 20.17 -47.06
C GLN A 69 18.76 21.42 -46.49
N ILE A 70 19.43 22.20 -47.35
CA ILE A 70 20.09 23.45 -46.97
C ILE A 70 19.05 24.48 -46.47
N ILE A 71 17.94 24.65 -47.18
CA ILE A 71 16.85 25.55 -46.75
C ILE A 71 16.18 25.03 -45.48
N GLY A 72 15.99 23.71 -45.36
CA GLY A 72 15.41 23.02 -44.21
C GLY A 72 16.15 23.33 -42.90
N THR A 73 17.48 23.42 -42.93
CA THR A 73 18.26 23.83 -41.75
C THR A 73 18.00 25.26 -41.29
N ARG A 74 17.46 26.11 -42.17
CA ARG A 74 17.06 27.49 -41.85
C ARG A 74 15.61 27.61 -41.40
N THR A 75 14.73 26.79 -41.96
CA THR A 75 13.28 26.87 -41.73
C THR A 75 12.81 26.04 -40.55
N VAL A 76 13.61 25.08 -40.08
CA VAL A 76 13.27 24.26 -38.91
C VAL A 76 13.99 24.80 -37.66
N GLN A 77 13.47 25.89 -37.12
CA GLN A 77 13.62 26.25 -35.70
C GLN A 77 12.56 25.52 -34.84
N LEU A 78 12.21 24.29 -35.19
CA LEU A 78 11.35 23.44 -34.38
C LEU A 78 12.22 22.29 -33.90
N ASP A 79 12.86 22.49 -32.75
CA ASP A 79 13.38 21.38 -31.96
C ASP A 79 12.19 20.57 -31.44
N LEU A 80 11.71 19.65 -32.26
CA LEU A 80 10.56 18.78 -31.95
C LEU A 80 10.80 18.02 -30.65
N VAL A 81 12.05 17.70 -30.31
CA VAL A 81 12.40 16.98 -29.08
C VAL A 81 12.20 17.90 -27.87
N ALA A 82 12.64 19.15 -27.95
CA ALA A 82 12.39 20.14 -26.90
C ALA A 82 10.89 20.43 -26.74
N ALA A 83 10.16 20.63 -27.84
CA ALA A 83 8.72 20.88 -27.81
C ALA A 83 7.94 19.68 -27.23
N LEU A 84 8.32 18.45 -27.57
CA LEU A 84 7.71 17.25 -27.01
C LEU A 84 8.01 17.09 -25.52
N ARG A 85 9.24 17.39 -25.08
CA ARG A 85 9.62 17.37 -23.66
C ARG A 85 8.80 18.40 -22.86
N GLU A 86 8.63 19.61 -23.38
CA GLU A 86 7.83 20.65 -22.73
C GLU A 86 6.35 20.24 -22.66
N ALA A 87 5.81 19.64 -23.73
CA ALA A 87 4.43 19.15 -23.76
C ALA A 87 4.20 17.97 -22.79
N LEU A 88 5.21 17.11 -22.58
CA LEU A 88 5.12 15.94 -21.69
C LEU A 88 5.44 16.26 -20.22
N ALA A 89 6.21 17.31 -19.93
CA ALA A 89 6.55 17.73 -18.57
C ALA A 89 5.36 17.79 -17.58
N PRO A 90 4.19 18.38 -17.92
CA PRO A 90 3.06 18.40 -16.99
C PRO A 90 2.46 17.00 -16.74
N VAL A 91 2.55 16.09 -17.72
CA VAL A 91 2.08 14.70 -17.57
C VAL A 91 2.99 13.94 -16.62
N GLU A 92 4.31 14.07 -16.79
CA GLU A 92 5.30 13.46 -15.88
C GLU A 92 5.14 13.99 -14.45
N ALA A 93 4.96 15.31 -14.29
CA ALA A 93 4.73 15.92 -12.98
C ALA A 93 3.45 15.40 -12.32
N ARG A 94 2.35 15.26 -13.08
CA ARG A 94 1.09 14.71 -12.56
C ARG A 94 1.23 13.25 -12.17
N LEU A 95 1.85 12.42 -13.01
CA LEU A 95 2.13 11.01 -12.67
C LEU A 95 2.96 10.88 -11.40
N HIS A 96 3.95 11.77 -11.20
CA HIS A 96 4.74 11.78 -9.99
C HIS A 96 3.91 12.16 -8.76
N ALA A 97 3.06 13.18 -8.87
CA ALA A 97 2.15 13.59 -7.80
C ALA A 97 1.16 12.47 -7.45
N ASP A 98 0.55 11.83 -8.45
CA ASP A 98 -0.40 10.73 -8.25
C ASP A 98 0.29 9.54 -7.56
N MET A 99 1.51 9.19 -7.98
CA MET A 99 2.32 8.14 -7.32
C MET A 99 2.66 8.47 -5.87
N GLN A 100 2.91 9.73 -5.54
CA GLN A 100 3.13 10.17 -4.16
C GLN A 100 1.83 10.12 -3.34
N GLY A 101 0.70 10.55 -3.92
CA GLY A 101 -0.62 10.46 -3.32
C GLY A 101 -0.99 9.01 -2.97
N LEU A 102 -0.86 8.10 -3.93
CA LEU A 102 -1.10 6.66 -3.73
C LEU A 102 -0.21 6.06 -2.63
N ARG A 103 1.06 6.47 -2.54
CA ARG A 103 1.94 6.03 -1.45
C ARG A 103 1.46 6.52 -0.09
N ALA A 104 1.00 7.76 0.02
CA ALA A 104 0.46 8.31 1.26
C ALA A 104 -0.83 7.58 1.66
N GLU A 105 -1.74 7.34 0.72
CA GLU A 105 -2.97 6.57 0.95
C GLU A 105 -2.67 5.14 1.42
N MET A 106 -1.70 4.46 0.78
CA MET A 106 -1.27 3.12 1.21
C MET A 106 -0.67 3.10 2.62
N GLN A 107 0.02 4.16 3.03
CA GLN A 107 0.52 4.30 4.40
C GLN A 107 -0.64 4.52 5.39
N GLY A 108 -1.62 5.36 5.02
CA GLY A 108 -2.85 5.54 5.78
C GLY A 108 -3.60 4.23 6.00
N LEU A 109 -3.86 3.49 4.93
CA LEU A 109 -4.52 2.17 5.00
C LEU A 109 -3.77 1.16 5.87
N ARG A 110 -2.43 1.21 5.90
CA ARG A 110 -1.64 0.36 6.81
C ARG A 110 -1.83 0.75 8.27
N ALA A 111 -1.89 2.04 8.58
CA ALA A 111 -2.15 2.51 9.94
C ALA A 111 -3.56 2.10 10.39
N ASP A 112 -4.56 2.28 9.53
CA ASP A 112 -5.95 1.89 9.81
C ASP A 112 -6.06 0.37 10.07
N MET A 113 -5.39 -0.46 9.27
CA MET A 113 -5.34 -1.91 9.48
C MET A 113 -4.65 -2.31 10.80
N GLN A 114 -3.67 -1.55 11.26
CA GLN A 114 -3.05 -1.77 12.58
C GLN A 114 -4.00 -1.37 13.70
N GLY A 115 -4.69 -0.24 13.55
CA GLY A 115 -5.74 0.20 14.48
C GLY A 115 -6.83 -0.86 14.64
N LEU A 116 -7.39 -1.34 13.52
CA LEU A 116 -8.43 -2.36 13.52
C LEU A 116 -8.00 -3.67 14.20
N ARG A 117 -6.72 -4.06 14.06
CA ARG A 117 -6.18 -5.23 14.76
C ARG A 117 -6.13 -5.03 16.28
N ALA A 118 -5.74 -3.84 16.73
CA ALA A 118 -5.73 -3.51 18.15
C ALA A 118 -7.15 -3.52 18.72
N ASP A 119 -8.10 -2.92 18.01
CA ASP A 119 -9.51 -2.89 18.42
C ASP A 119 -10.10 -4.30 18.50
N MET A 120 -9.82 -5.17 17.52
CA MET A 120 -10.26 -6.57 17.55
C MET A 120 -9.67 -7.36 18.72
N GLN A 121 -8.41 -7.13 19.06
CA GLN A 121 -7.79 -7.75 20.23
C GLN A 121 -8.46 -7.28 21.52
N GLN A 122 -8.73 -5.98 21.64
CA GLN A 122 -9.45 -5.42 22.78
C GLN A 122 -10.86 -6.00 22.94
N VAL A 123 -11.64 -6.06 21.84
CA VAL A 123 -12.97 -6.66 21.82
C VAL A 123 -12.93 -8.13 22.26
N ARG A 124 -11.92 -8.89 21.83
CA ARG A 124 -11.75 -10.29 22.23
C ARG A 124 -11.49 -10.42 23.73
N GLU A 125 -10.68 -9.54 24.31
CA GLU A 125 -10.39 -9.54 25.74
C GLU A 125 -11.61 -9.17 26.57
N ASP A 126 -12.36 -8.15 26.13
CA ASP A 126 -13.56 -7.68 26.81
C ASP A 126 -14.69 -8.71 26.73
N LEU A 127 -14.91 -9.33 25.56
CA LEU A 127 -15.85 -10.44 25.43
C LEU A 127 -15.42 -11.64 26.29
N GLY A 128 -14.12 -11.92 26.36
CA GLY A 128 -13.57 -12.97 27.23
C GLY A 128 -13.88 -12.71 28.71
N LYS A 129 -13.73 -11.46 29.18
CA LYS A 129 -14.12 -11.08 30.55
C LYS A 129 -15.62 -11.25 30.75
N GLU A 130 -16.43 -10.79 29.80
CA GLU A 130 -17.89 -10.85 29.91
C GLU A 130 -18.41 -12.29 29.97
N VAL A 131 -17.88 -13.18 29.14
CA VAL A 131 -18.23 -14.62 29.18
C VAL A 131 -17.87 -15.24 30.53
N ARG A 132 -16.72 -14.87 31.11
CA ARG A 132 -16.30 -15.36 32.43
C ARG A 132 -17.19 -14.80 33.56
N CYS A 133 -17.52 -13.52 33.52
CA CYS A 133 -18.49 -12.89 34.42
C CYS A 133 -19.85 -13.58 34.36
N SER A 134 -20.37 -13.76 33.13
CA SER A 134 -21.66 -14.39 32.87
C SER A 134 -21.71 -15.83 33.40
N ARG A 135 -20.66 -16.64 33.13
CA ARG A 135 -20.55 -18.01 33.66
C ARG A 135 -20.59 -18.04 35.19
N ARG A 136 -19.86 -17.13 35.85
CA ARG A 136 -19.84 -17.06 37.32
C ARG A 136 -21.21 -16.68 37.89
N LEU A 137 -21.86 -15.66 37.32
CA LEU A 137 -23.19 -15.23 37.76
C LEU A 137 -24.25 -16.32 37.53
N ALA A 138 -24.19 -17.04 36.40
CA ALA A 138 -25.09 -18.14 36.10
C ALA A 138 -24.96 -19.28 37.13
N ALA A 139 -23.73 -19.66 37.51
CA ALA A 139 -23.49 -20.68 38.53
C ALA A 139 -24.02 -20.26 39.91
N ILE A 140 -23.76 -19.01 40.33
CA ILE A 140 -24.31 -18.44 41.58
C ILE A 140 -25.84 -18.48 41.58
N ALA A 141 -26.47 -18.03 40.48
CA ALA A 141 -27.92 -17.99 40.37
C ALA A 141 -28.53 -19.40 40.45
N ARG A 142 -27.93 -20.37 39.76
CA ARG A 142 -28.38 -21.77 39.79
C ARG A 142 -28.23 -22.38 41.19
N ASN A 143 -27.10 -22.15 41.86
CA ASN A 143 -26.89 -22.61 43.24
C ASN A 143 -27.92 -22.02 44.20
N SER A 144 -28.24 -20.73 44.07
CA SER A 144 -29.22 -20.03 44.92
C SER A 144 -30.66 -20.54 44.81
N ASN A 145 -30.95 -21.22 43.69
CA ASN A 145 -32.24 -21.76 43.33
C ASN A 145 -32.22 -23.29 43.24
N SER A 146 -31.14 -23.95 43.70
CA SER A 146 -30.99 -25.41 43.58
C SER A 146 -31.92 -26.14 44.54
N PRO A 147 -32.93 -26.89 44.04
CA PRO A 147 -33.89 -27.58 44.91
C PRO A 147 -33.32 -28.86 45.52
N SER A 148 -32.27 -29.43 44.92
CA SER A 148 -31.63 -30.68 45.31
C SER A 148 -30.48 -30.50 46.31
N GLY A 149 -30.06 -29.26 46.57
CA GLY A 149 -28.86 -28.95 47.36
C GLY A 149 -27.55 -29.27 46.63
N ALA A 150 -27.60 -29.59 45.33
CA ALA A 150 -26.42 -29.75 44.49
C ALA A 150 -25.91 -28.39 44.00
N PHE A 151 -24.61 -28.17 44.11
CA PHE A 151 -23.94 -26.92 43.73
C PHE A 151 -23.04 -27.12 42.51
N GLU A 152 -23.06 -26.13 41.64
CA GLU A 152 -22.10 -25.96 40.56
C GLU A 152 -20.84 -25.25 41.04
N SER A 153 -19.73 -25.57 40.38
CA SER A 153 -18.47 -24.86 40.57
C SER A 153 -18.65 -23.39 40.17
N VAL A 154 -18.44 -22.49 41.13
CA VAL A 154 -18.44 -21.05 40.92
C VAL A 154 -16.97 -20.63 40.77
N PRO A 155 -16.57 -20.05 39.63
CA PRO A 155 -15.22 -19.52 39.48
C PRO A 155 -14.89 -18.44 40.52
N PHE A 156 -13.61 -18.30 40.83
CA PHE A 156 -13.09 -17.31 41.76
C PHE A 156 -13.28 -15.85 41.30
N ALA A 157 -12.85 -14.90 42.12
CA ALA A 157 -12.91 -13.46 41.82
C ALA A 157 -12.21 -13.10 40.50
N ASN A 158 -11.11 -13.78 40.22
CA ASN A 158 -10.32 -13.66 38.99
C ASN A 158 -10.82 -14.56 37.84
N PHE A 159 -11.94 -15.25 38.04
CA PHE A 159 -12.57 -16.20 37.11
C PHE A 159 -11.83 -17.53 36.89
N ASP A 160 -10.82 -17.84 37.69
CA ASP A 160 -10.21 -19.17 37.68
C ASP A 160 -11.20 -20.21 38.21
N ASP A 161 -11.14 -21.42 37.67
CA ASP A 161 -11.88 -22.54 38.22
C ASP A 161 -11.12 -23.08 39.44
N PRO A 162 -11.76 -23.09 40.63
CA PRO A 162 -11.09 -23.49 41.87
C PRO A 162 -10.65 -24.96 41.87
N VAL A 163 -11.31 -25.83 41.09
CA VAL A 163 -11.08 -27.29 41.14
C VAL A 163 -10.02 -27.74 40.14
N THR A 164 -9.66 -26.89 39.17
CA THR A 164 -8.62 -27.20 38.18
C THR A 164 -7.30 -26.52 38.52
N ALA A 165 -6.23 -26.90 37.82
CA ALA A 165 -4.96 -26.19 37.91
C ALA A 165 -5.13 -24.68 37.63
N PRO A 166 -4.48 -23.80 38.40
CA PRO A 166 -3.42 -24.08 39.37
C PRO A 166 -3.92 -24.43 40.78
N HIS A 167 -5.20 -24.23 41.09
CA HIS A 167 -5.73 -24.28 42.45
C HIS A 167 -6.00 -25.70 42.96
N ASN A 168 -6.53 -26.59 42.11
CA ASN A 168 -6.77 -28.01 42.39
C ASN A 168 -7.53 -28.28 43.71
N LEU A 169 -8.47 -27.41 44.09
CA LEU A 169 -9.18 -27.51 45.36
C LEU A 169 -10.30 -28.56 45.33
N PRO A 170 -10.71 -29.11 46.50
CA PRO A 170 -11.81 -30.08 46.58
C PRO A 170 -13.14 -29.47 46.13
N SER A 171 -13.87 -30.17 45.26
CA SER A 171 -15.09 -29.61 44.67
C SER A 171 -16.24 -29.39 45.66
N LEU A 172 -16.88 -28.23 45.56
CA LEU A 172 -17.98 -27.79 46.43
C LEU A 172 -19.35 -28.13 45.84
N HIS A 173 -19.65 -29.41 45.67
CA HIS A 173 -20.89 -29.85 45.02
C HIS A 173 -22.11 -29.95 45.95
N SER A 174 -21.94 -29.76 47.27
CA SER A 174 -23.03 -29.83 48.24
C SER A 174 -22.67 -29.09 49.54
N LEU A 175 -23.67 -28.89 50.41
CA LEU A 175 -23.45 -28.32 51.74
C LEU A 175 -22.48 -29.16 52.59
N ASP A 176 -22.58 -30.48 52.50
CA ASP A 176 -21.69 -31.40 53.23
C ASP A 176 -20.26 -31.31 52.72
N ALA A 177 -20.06 -31.12 51.40
CA ALA A 177 -18.74 -30.91 50.83
C ALA A 177 -18.09 -29.63 51.38
N VAL A 178 -18.85 -28.54 51.52
CA VAL A 178 -18.35 -27.28 52.10
C VAL A 178 -18.04 -27.44 53.60
N ASN A 179 -18.94 -28.07 54.36
CA ASN A 179 -18.75 -28.27 55.80
C ASN A 179 -17.61 -29.24 56.12
N GLY A 180 -17.34 -30.19 55.22
CA GLY A 180 -16.29 -31.21 55.32
C GLY A 180 -14.91 -30.75 54.86
N LEU A 181 -14.75 -29.52 54.34
CA LEU A 181 -13.44 -28.99 53.96
C LEU A 181 -12.48 -28.92 55.16
N GLU A 182 -11.24 -29.31 54.89
CA GLU A 182 -10.09 -29.04 55.76
C GLU A 182 -9.79 -27.53 55.81
N ASP A 183 -9.05 -27.10 56.84
CA ASP A 183 -8.85 -25.67 57.12
C ASP A 183 -8.05 -24.96 56.01
N GLU A 184 -7.07 -25.64 55.42
CA GLU A 184 -6.24 -25.07 54.34
C GLU A 184 -7.04 -24.84 53.05
N PRO A 185 -7.76 -25.84 52.48
CA PRO A 185 -8.62 -25.62 51.32
C PRO A 185 -9.75 -24.62 51.57
N LEU A 186 -10.32 -24.62 52.78
CA LEU A 186 -11.37 -23.67 53.16
C LEU A 186 -10.86 -22.22 53.11
N ARG A 187 -9.66 -21.96 53.63
CA ARG A 187 -9.04 -20.64 53.58
C ARG A 187 -8.62 -20.28 52.15
N ALA A 188 -8.12 -21.24 51.36
CA ALA A 188 -7.82 -21.04 49.95
C ALA A 188 -9.06 -20.61 49.16
N TYR A 189 -10.22 -21.22 49.43
CA TYR A 189 -11.51 -20.80 48.86
C TYR A 189 -11.89 -19.37 49.26
N VAL A 190 -11.76 -19.00 50.53
CA VAL A 190 -12.02 -17.64 51.00
C VAL A 190 -11.10 -16.63 50.30
N SER A 191 -9.81 -16.91 50.22
CA SER A 191 -8.84 -16.03 49.54
C SER A 191 -9.11 -15.90 48.04
N GLY A 192 -9.55 -16.97 47.36
CA GLY A 192 -9.89 -16.93 45.94
C GLY A 192 -11.18 -16.16 45.63
N TYR A 193 -12.20 -16.25 46.50
CA TYR A 193 -13.45 -15.48 46.32
C TYR A 193 -13.36 -14.03 46.80
N TYR A 194 -12.53 -13.77 47.82
CA TYR A 194 -12.36 -12.45 48.46
C TYR A 194 -10.88 -12.06 48.49
N PRO A 195 -10.29 -11.71 47.33
CA PRO A 195 -8.88 -11.33 47.26
C PRO A 195 -8.59 -10.12 48.17
N GLY A 196 -7.47 -10.16 48.90
CA GLY A 196 -7.10 -9.15 49.89
C GLY A 196 -7.62 -9.40 51.31
N THR A 197 -8.39 -10.48 51.52
CA THR A 197 -8.84 -10.89 52.86
C THR A 197 -7.79 -11.76 53.55
N GLU A 198 -7.44 -11.44 54.79
CA GLU A 198 -6.58 -12.28 55.64
C GLU A 198 -7.36 -13.48 56.18
N ALA A 199 -7.56 -14.49 55.31
CA ALA A 199 -8.35 -15.67 55.63
C ALA A 199 -7.84 -16.41 56.89
N ALA A 200 -6.55 -16.31 57.23
CA ALA A 200 -5.94 -16.90 58.43
C ALA A 200 -6.54 -16.40 59.76
N ASN A 201 -7.04 -15.16 59.79
CA ASN A 201 -7.54 -14.51 61.00
C ASN A 201 -9.07 -14.66 61.17
N ILE A 202 -9.73 -15.35 60.24
CA ILE A 202 -11.17 -15.56 60.25
C ILE A 202 -11.50 -16.89 60.93
N ALA A 203 -12.50 -16.88 61.81
CA ALA A 203 -12.99 -18.08 62.47
C ALA A 203 -13.58 -19.06 61.44
N ARG A 204 -13.35 -20.37 61.62
CA ARG A 204 -13.78 -21.39 60.65
C ARG A 204 -15.26 -21.29 60.25
N ALA A 205 -16.15 -21.06 61.21
CA ALA A 205 -17.58 -20.90 60.96
C ALA A 205 -17.88 -19.67 60.05
N GLN A 206 -17.13 -18.58 60.23
CA GLN A 206 -17.23 -17.41 59.36
C GLN A 206 -16.66 -17.70 57.97
N CYS A 207 -15.56 -18.46 57.85
CA CYS A 207 -15.04 -18.91 56.55
C CYS A 207 -16.09 -19.72 55.76
N ILE A 208 -16.77 -20.66 56.42
CA ILE A 208 -17.84 -21.44 55.80
C ILE A 208 -18.97 -20.52 55.29
N ASN A 209 -19.40 -19.56 56.11
CA ASN A 209 -20.44 -18.62 55.71
C ASN A 209 -19.99 -17.75 54.53
N LEU A 210 -18.73 -17.31 54.49
CA LEU A 210 -18.16 -16.57 53.37
C LEU A 210 -18.16 -17.42 52.08
N VAL A 211 -17.73 -18.68 52.15
CA VAL A 211 -17.73 -19.58 50.99
C VAL A 211 -19.16 -19.86 50.50
N LEU A 212 -20.10 -20.18 51.40
CA LEU A 212 -21.51 -20.39 51.04
C LEU A 212 -22.12 -19.13 50.41
N THR A 213 -21.75 -17.95 50.90
CA THR A 213 -22.18 -16.67 50.32
C THR A 213 -21.61 -16.48 48.91
N ALA A 214 -20.31 -16.71 48.73
CA ALA A 214 -19.64 -16.53 47.45
C ALA A 214 -20.16 -17.45 46.35
N ILE A 215 -20.60 -18.66 46.70
CA ILE A 215 -21.15 -19.63 45.73
C ILE A 215 -22.67 -19.53 45.53
N GLY A 216 -23.34 -18.57 46.18
CA GLY A 216 -24.80 -18.38 46.08
C GLY A 216 -25.64 -19.31 46.96
N ALA A 217 -25.03 -20.08 47.85
CA ALA A 217 -25.69 -21.06 48.73
C ALA A 217 -26.05 -20.49 50.13
N PHE A 218 -26.12 -19.17 50.28
CA PHE A 218 -26.36 -18.49 51.57
C PHE A 218 -27.66 -18.89 52.28
N LYS A 219 -28.67 -19.42 51.57
CA LYS A 219 -29.92 -19.92 52.20
C LYS A 219 -29.70 -21.21 53.01
N HIS A 220 -28.55 -21.86 52.84
CA HIS A 220 -28.17 -23.08 53.56
C HIS A 220 -27.29 -22.82 54.78
N THR A 221 -26.99 -21.55 55.10
CA THR A 221 -26.33 -21.21 56.37
C THR A 221 -27.32 -21.45 57.51
N ARG A 222 -26.97 -22.35 58.44
CA ARG A 222 -27.71 -22.46 59.70
C ARG A 222 -27.31 -21.27 60.58
N VAL A 223 -28.31 -20.50 61.01
CA VAL A 223 -28.20 -19.53 62.11
C VAL A 223 -27.80 -20.26 63.39
#